data_AF-A0A1X9YHL0-F1
#
_entry.id   AF-A0A1X9YHL0-F1
#
_cell.length_a   1.000
_cell.length_b   1.000
_cell.length_c   1.000
_cell.angle_alpha   90.00
_cell.angle_beta   90.00
_cell.angle_gamma   90.00
#
_symmetry.space_group_name_H-M   'P 1'
#
loop_
_entity.id
_entity.type
_entity.pdbx_description
1 polymer ?
#
loop_
_entity_poly.entity_id
_entity_poly.type
_entity_poly.pdbx_seq_one_letter_code
_entity_poly.pdbx_strand_id
1 'polypeptide(L)'
;MLTKAFAPRGNVDAVAAGRIAGWALGRGPVRVEAWFEDMCIVRCEPSIARADVAAAFPDVRGSGSCGFAFDLPHQRFGDEFVGELRIVARPLKPWLPSATLATLHIAGPLAAKALASPPDSKIRGPFPRAVIDAIAVRWPEDCTELLTVTGQRRFVNRLVKVMETPDLNALPVFADYARYLSTTFAHCHFVERHFPQTNRSAAPGSNDFHCKPNSIREIFSIIHQLYVLKSWSVDGDFAEFGCFKGYSSAMLSYACKQLDLRMHIFDSFEGLPPSSDAGYQAGQYAGDIAEVRDHVTRFGAVDAVEFHKGFFADTFRDWQPPRLMCLWMDVDLESSARDLMVVADRLSPEATLFSHECTADIFQNGSIVTRPAPDNPIPPMLARHEELGRPLTGRYVAGYTGAFWPRENGIPAMDAELLMEMARLLR
;
A
#
# COMPACT_ATOMS: atom_id res chain seq x y z
N MET A 1 3.01 -27.71 31.59
CA MET A 1 4.17 -26.85 31.92
C MET A 1 5.50 -27.62 31.99
N LEU A 2 5.56 -28.87 32.46
CA LEU A 2 6.80 -29.67 32.52
C LEU A 2 7.41 -30.04 31.14
N THR A 3 6.62 -30.19 30.09
CA THR A 3 7.08 -30.60 28.74
C THR A 3 7.92 -29.53 28.03
N LYS A 4 7.69 -28.23 28.28
CA LYS A 4 8.53 -27.15 27.70
C LYS A 4 9.94 -27.08 28.30
N ALA A 5 10.14 -27.59 29.52
CA ALA A 5 11.45 -27.54 30.20
C ALA A 5 12.49 -28.54 29.63
N PHE A 6 12.04 -29.51 28.83
CA PHE A 6 12.88 -30.56 28.24
C PHE A 6 13.10 -30.42 26.74
N ALA A 7 12.36 -29.52 26.07
CA ALA A 7 12.52 -29.28 24.65
C ALA A 7 13.84 -28.58 24.35
N PRO A 8 14.50 -28.89 23.22
CA PRO A 8 15.64 -28.13 22.73
C PRO A 8 15.34 -26.64 22.61
N ARG A 9 16.40 -25.83 22.68
CA ARG A 9 16.37 -24.40 22.35
C ARG A 9 17.29 -24.15 21.18
N GLY A 10 16.97 -23.15 20.37
CA GLY A 10 17.78 -22.78 19.23
C GLY A 10 17.20 -21.59 18.50
N ASN A 11 17.94 -21.11 17.52
CA ASN A 11 17.53 -20.06 16.62
C ASN A 11 18.10 -20.34 15.22
N VAL A 12 17.39 -19.90 14.19
CA VAL A 12 17.97 -19.73 12.84
C VAL A 12 18.45 -18.29 12.75
N ASP A 13 19.76 -18.13 12.56
CA ASP A 13 20.39 -16.81 12.55
C ASP A 13 20.42 -16.21 11.14
N ALA A 14 20.51 -17.06 10.10
CA ALA A 14 20.59 -16.62 8.71
C ALA A 14 19.99 -17.64 7.75
N VAL A 15 19.32 -17.12 6.71
CA VAL A 15 18.81 -17.86 5.56
C VAL A 15 19.18 -17.06 4.30
N ALA A 16 19.98 -17.63 3.42
CA ALA A 16 20.37 -16.97 2.18
C ALA A 16 20.65 -17.99 1.08
N ALA A 17 19.98 -17.86 -0.06
CA ALA A 17 20.18 -18.70 -1.26
C ALA A 17 20.22 -20.21 -0.94
N GLY A 18 19.27 -20.68 -0.14
CA GLY A 18 19.19 -22.09 0.28
C GLY A 18 20.21 -22.52 1.34
N ARG A 19 21.09 -21.63 1.83
CA ARG A 19 21.96 -21.90 2.98
C ARG A 19 21.30 -21.45 4.27
N ILE A 20 21.25 -22.33 5.27
CA ILE A 20 20.65 -22.06 6.58
C ILE A 20 21.70 -22.24 7.65
N ALA A 21 21.81 -21.26 8.55
CA ALA A 21 22.71 -21.29 9.68
C ALA A 21 22.00 -20.87 10.97
N GLY A 22 22.45 -21.43 12.08
CA GLY A 22 21.87 -21.16 13.39
C GLY A 22 22.57 -21.91 14.51
N TRP A 23 21.86 -22.09 15.62
CA TRP A 23 22.31 -22.92 16.73
C TRP A 23 21.15 -23.69 17.35
N ALA A 24 21.46 -24.84 17.92
CA ALA A 24 20.51 -25.67 18.64
C ALA A 24 21.19 -26.46 19.75
N LEU A 25 20.61 -26.44 20.95
CA LEU A 25 21.09 -27.17 22.11
C LEU A 25 19.94 -27.78 22.91
N GLY A 26 20.26 -28.74 23.76
CA GLY A 26 19.32 -29.38 24.68
C GLY A 26 20.06 -29.96 25.88
N ARG A 27 19.35 -30.70 26.75
CA ARG A 27 19.98 -31.39 27.89
C ARG A 27 20.94 -32.52 27.50
N GLY A 28 20.95 -32.90 26.23
CA GLY A 28 21.89 -33.83 25.62
C GLY A 28 22.05 -33.50 24.13
N PRO A 29 22.74 -34.35 23.36
CA PRO A 29 22.93 -34.13 21.93
C PRO A 29 21.60 -33.97 21.21
N VAL A 30 21.54 -32.95 20.34
CA VAL A 30 20.40 -32.66 19.49
C VAL A 30 20.82 -32.80 18.03
N ARG A 31 19.87 -33.18 17.19
CA ARG A 31 19.99 -33.16 15.74
C ARG A 31 19.07 -32.09 15.19
N VAL A 32 19.56 -31.31 14.25
CA VAL A 32 18.76 -30.37 13.49
C VAL A 32 18.28 -31.06 12.22
N GLU A 33 16.99 -31.01 11.97
CA GLU A 33 16.33 -31.58 10.81
C GLU A 33 15.64 -30.47 10.04
N ALA A 34 15.82 -30.44 8.72
CA ALA A 34 15.02 -29.59 7.84
C ALA A 34 13.94 -30.46 7.19
N TRP A 35 12.68 -30.05 7.36
CA TRP A 35 11.50 -30.75 6.85
C TRP A 35 10.80 -29.86 5.85
N PHE A 36 10.77 -30.29 4.59
CA PHE A 36 9.95 -29.66 3.56
C PHE A 36 8.65 -30.43 3.48
N GLU A 37 7.54 -29.78 3.84
CA GLU A 37 6.26 -30.44 4.07
C GLU A 37 6.42 -31.62 5.07
N ASP A 38 6.20 -32.85 4.60
CA ASP A 38 6.34 -34.09 5.38
C ASP A 38 7.65 -34.85 5.11
N MET A 39 8.55 -34.30 4.29
CA MET A 39 9.81 -34.94 3.94
C MET A 39 11.00 -34.33 4.68
N CYS A 40 11.71 -35.15 5.46
CA CYS A 40 12.99 -34.78 6.05
C CYS A 40 14.11 -34.82 4.99
N ILE A 41 14.58 -33.65 4.58
CA ILE A 41 15.53 -33.47 3.48
C ILE A 41 16.98 -33.33 3.94
N VAL A 42 17.19 -32.79 5.15
CA VAL A 42 18.51 -32.56 5.73
C VAL A 42 18.50 -33.00 7.18
N ARG A 43 19.60 -33.62 7.60
CA ARG A 43 19.93 -33.90 9.00
C ARG A 43 21.33 -33.38 9.27
N CYS A 44 21.47 -32.53 10.28
CA CYS A 44 22.72 -31.91 10.67
C CYS A 44 22.92 -32.09 12.18
N GLU A 45 24.13 -32.50 12.58
CA GLU A 45 24.52 -32.53 13.99
C GLU A 45 25.29 -31.23 14.29
N PRO A 46 24.78 -30.38 15.20
CA PRO A 46 25.46 -29.14 15.52
C PRO A 46 26.88 -29.38 16.04
N SER A 47 27.83 -28.65 15.47
CA SER A 47 29.27 -28.82 15.71
C SER A 47 30.07 -27.53 15.52
N ILE A 48 29.43 -26.43 15.10
CA ILE A 48 30.08 -25.14 14.89
C ILE A 48 30.21 -24.42 16.24
N ALA A 49 31.37 -23.79 16.46
CA ALA A 49 31.65 -23.07 17.70
C ALA A 49 30.73 -21.84 17.87
N ARG A 50 30.21 -21.64 19.08
CA ARG A 50 29.30 -20.52 19.43
C ARG A 50 29.60 -19.96 20.82
N ALA A 51 30.55 -19.04 20.88
CA ALA A 51 30.98 -18.40 22.13
C ALA A 51 29.87 -17.54 22.76
N ASP A 52 29.07 -16.87 21.92
CA ASP A 52 27.89 -16.11 22.31
C ASP A 52 26.83 -16.99 22.99
N VAL A 53 26.55 -18.18 22.42
CA VAL A 53 25.60 -19.14 23.00
C VAL A 53 26.16 -19.77 24.27
N ALA A 54 27.48 -20.05 24.33
CA ALA A 54 28.13 -20.52 25.54
C ALA A 54 28.01 -19.51 26.70
N ALA A 55 28.18 -18.22 26.42
CA ALA A 55 28.02 -17.16 27.41
C ALA A 55 26.58 -17.03 27.90
N ALA A 56 25.59 -17.20 27.01
CA ALA A 56 24.18 -17.15 27.37
C ALA A 56 23.67 -18.42 28.10
N PHE A 57 24.31 -19.57 27.86
CA PHE A 57 23.96 -20.87 28.46
C PHE A 57 25.18 -21.59 29.04
N PRO A 58 25.81 -21.03 30.09
CA PRO A 58 27.05 -21.56 30.64
C PRO A 58 26.86 -22.95 31.28
N ASP A 59 25.67 -23.21 31.83
CA ASP A 59 25.36 -24.48 32.52
C ASP A 59 24.94 -25.60 31.56
N VAL A 60 24.80 -25.32 30.26
CA VAL A 60 24.37 -26.32 29.27
C VAL A 60 25.60 -26.94 28.60
N ARG A 61 25.84 -28.22 28.89
CA ARG A 61 26.93 -28.97 28.27
C ARG A 61 26.80 -28.95 26.73
N GLY A 62 27.87 -28.52 26.07
CA GLY A 62 27.93 -28.43 24.60
C GLY A 62 27.48 -27.08 24.02
N SER A 63 27.10 -26.10 24.85
CA SER A 63 26.70 -24.76 24.39
C SER A 63 27.78 -24.05 23.57
N GLY A 64 29.07 -24.32 23.80
CA GLY A 64 30.18 -23.78 23.00
C GLY A 64 30.35 -24.38 21.61
N SER A 65 29.68 -25.49 21.29
CA SER A 65 29.77 -26.19 20.00
C SER A 65 28.39 -26.67 19.55
N CYS A 66 27.44 -25.74 19.48
CA CYS A 66 26.04 -26.00 19.19
C CYS A 66 25.53 -25.30 17.91
N GLY A 67 26.43 -24.70 17.14
CA GLY A 67 26.08 -24.09 15.86
C GLY A 67 25.89 -25.14 14.77
N PHE A 68 25.01 -24.85 13.81
CA PHE A 68 24.80 -25.65 12.62
C PHE A 68 24.80 -24.76 11.38
N ALA A 69 25.19 -25.34 10.25
CA ALA A 69 25.01 -24.76 8.94
C ALA A 69 24.85 -25.88 7.91
N PHE A 70 23.91 -25.72 6.98
CA PHE A 70 23.73 -26.66 5.87
C PHE A 70 23.13 -25.95 4.67
N ASP A 71 23.42 -26.49 3.48
CA ASP A 71 22.81 -26.09 2.23
C ASP A 71 21.61 -27.00 1.93
N LEU A 72 20.53 -26.43 1.44
CA LEU A 72 19.35 -27.19 1.02
C LEU A 72 19.70 -28.00 -0.25
N PRO A 73 19.42 -29.30 -0.28
CA PRO A 73 19.76 -30.15 -1.41
C PRO A 73 18.78 -29.92 -2.57
N HIS A 74 18.90 -28.82 -3.31
CA HIS A 74 17.94 -28.37 -4.34
C HIS A 74 17.48 -29.49 -5.31
N GLN A 75 18.37 -30.44 -5.63
CA GLN A 75 18.05 -31.63 -6.44
C GLN A 75 16.93 -32.52 -5.88
N ARG A 76 16.67 -32.48 -4.57
CA ARG A 76 15.62 -33.27 -3.90
C ARG A 76 14.23 -32.62 -3.94
N PHE A 77 14.14 -31.36 -4.34
CA PHE A 77 12.90 -30.61 -4.36
C PHE A 77 12.31 -30.43 -5.77
N GLY A 78 13.13 -30.68 -6.81
CA GLY A 78 12.89 -30.11 -8.13
C GLY A 78 13.11 -28.58 -8.12
N ASP A 79 12.92 -27.94 -9.25
CA ASP A 79 13.22 -26.50 -9.38
C ASP A 79 11.97 -25.59 -9.29
N GLU A 80 10.76 -26.16 -9.29
CA GLU A 80 9.48 -25.43 -9.44
C GLU A 80 8.66 -25.26 -8.15
N PHE A 81 9.19 -25.65 -7.00
CA PHE A 81 8.44 -25.62 -5.73
C PHE A 81 8.32 -24.22 -5.14
N VAL A 82 7.25 -24.01 -4.37
CA VAL A 82 7.11 -22.94 -3.38
C VAL A 82 6.45 -23.57 -2.17
N GLY A 83 7.09 -23.52 -0.99
CA GLY A 83 6.55 -24.25 0.15
C GLY A 83 7.20 -23.91 1.49
N GLU A 84 6.67 -24.56 2.52
CA GLU A 84 7.11 -24.39 3.90
C GLU A 84 8.26 -25.33 4.24
N LEU A 85 9.32 -24.76 4.81
CA LEU A 85 10.45 -25.46 5.38
C LEU A 85 10.48 -25.27 6.90
N ARG A 86 10.31 -26.37 7.64
CA ARG A 86 10.39 -26.40 9.10
C ARG A 86 11.77 -26.84 9.54
N ILE A 87 12.43 -26.03 10.36
CA ILE A 87 13.70 -26.37 11.01
C ILE A 87 13.40 -26.87 12.41
N VAL A 88 13.71 -28.14 12.68
CA VAL A 88 13.35 -28.83 13.91
C VAL A 88 14.60 -29.30 14.64
N ALA A 89 14.74 -28.93 15.90
CA ALA A 89 15.69 -29.55 16.80
C ALA A 89 15.06 -30.77 17.48
N ARG A 90 15.64 -31.94 17.24
CA ARG A 90 15.19 -33.22 17.77
C ARG A 90 16.26 -33.80 18.70
N PRO A 91 15.95 -34.10 19.98
CA PRO A 91 16.85 -34.84 20.85
C PRO A 91 17.11 -36.25 20.29
N LEU A 92 18.31 -36.81 20.51
CA LEU A 92 18.60 -38.20 20.11
C LEU A 92 17.75 -39.24 20.88
N LYS A 93 17.25 -38.89 22.07
CA LYS A 93 16.35 -39.73 22.86
C LYS A 93 14.90 -39.50 22.37
N PRO A 94 14.23 -40.49 21.74
CA PRO A 94 12.96 -40.28 21.04
C PRO A 94 11.78 -39.85 21.92
N TRP A 95 11.84 -40.16 23.22
CA TRP A 95 10.80 -39.80 24.20
C TRP A 95 10.89 -38.36 24.71
N LEU A 96 11.96 -37.63 24.36
CA LEU A 96 12.07 -36.20 24.66
C LEU A 96 11.40 -35.38 23.56
N PRO A 97 10.71 -34.28 23.90
CA PRO A 97 10.02 -33.46 22.93
C PRO A 97 11.01 -32.75 21.98
N SER A 98 10.67 -32.67 20.69
CA SER A 98 11.35 -31.81 19.73
C SER A 98 10.87 -30.35 19.83
N ALA A 99 11.63 -29.43 19.23
CA ALA A 99 11.26 -28.01 19.12
C ALA A 99 11.40 -27.54 17.67
N THR A 100 10.40 -26.84 17.14
CA THR A 100 10.54 -26.09 15.89
C THR A 100 11.34 -24.82 16.19
N LEU A 101 12.49 -24.67 15.54
CA LEU A 101 13.36 -23.50 15.66
C LEU A 101 12.88 -22.37 14.75
N ALA A 102 12.44 -22.69 13.54
CA ALA A 102 11.91 -21.74 12.57
C ALA A 102 10.99 -22.44 11.58
N THR A 103 10.03 -21.68 11.07
CA THR A 103 9.24 -22.01 9.89
C THR A 103 9.55 -20.96 8.83
N LEU A 104 10.08 -21.40 7.69
CA LEU A 104 10.52 -20.54 6.60
C LEU A 104 9.71 -20.87 5.35
N HIS A 105 9.45 -19.88 4.51
CA HIS A 105 8.98 -20.14 3.15
C HIS A 105 10.18 -20.07 2.21
N ILE A 106 10.26 -21.05 1.29
CA ILE A 106 11.34 -21.14 0.30
C ILE A 106 10.74 -21.37 -1.08
N ALA A 107 11.44 -20.93 -2.12
CA ALA A 107 11.07 -21.19 -3.50
C ALA A 107 12.24 -21.71 -4.33
N GLY A 108 11.93 -22.61 -5.27
CA GLY A 108 12.89 -23.12 -6.23
C GLY A 108 13.27 -22.06 -7.29
N PRO A 109 14.43 -22.21 -7.95
CA PRO A 109 14.92 -21.23 -8.92
C PRO A 109 14.04 -21.09 -10.17
N LEU A 110 13.46 -22.18 -10.69
CA LEU A 110 12.48 -22.08 -11.79
C LEU A 110 11.17 -21.46 -11.30
N ALA A 111 10.83 -21.64 -10.02
CA ALA A 111 9.67 -20.98 -9.46
C ALA A 111 9.83 -19.45 -9.45
N ALA A 112 10.93 -18.97 -8.88
CA ALA A 112 11.29 -17.55 -8.87
C ALA A 112 11.39 -16.98 -10.29
N LYS A 113 12.02 -17.72 -11.23
CA LYS A 113 12.15 -17.31 -12.63
C LYS A 113 10.80 -17.08 -13.31
N ALA A 114 9.81 -17.94 -13.08
CA ALA A 114 8.49 -17.79 -13.69
C ALA A 114 7.75 -16.55 -13.16
N LEU A 115 7.92 -16.20 -11.88
CA LEU A 115 7.34 -15.00 -11.27
C LEU A 115 8.07 -13.71 -11.71
N ALA A 116 9.35 -13.80 -12.08
CA ALA A 116 10.15 -12.66 -12.52
C ALA A 116 9.81 -12.17 -13.93
N SER A 117 9.18 -13.01 -14.76
CA SER A 117 8.80 -12.68 -16.13
C SER A 117 7.46 -13.36 -16.49
N PRO A 118 6.36 -12.93 -15.84
CA PRO A 118 5.07 -13.56 -16.05
C PRO A 118 4.48 -13.18 -17.42
N PRO A 119 3.69 -14.07 -18.05
CA PRO A 119 2.84 -13.69 -19.17
C PRO A 119 1.73 -12.74 -18.69
N ASP A 120 1.15 -12.00 -19.63
CA ASP A 120 -0.01 -11.15 -19.39
C ASP A 120 -1.24 -12.00 -19.01
N SER A 121 -1.68 -11.91 -17.75
CA SER A 121 -2.78 -12.71 -17.21
C SER A 121 -4.15 -12.29 -17.74
N LYS A 122 -4.26 -11.07 -18.31
CA LYS A 122 -5.53 -10.40 -18.64
C LYS A 122 -6.45 -10.13 -17.43
N ILE A 123 -5.99 -10.40 -16.21
CA ILE A 123 -6.77 -10.17 -14.98
C ILE A 123 -6.64 -8.70 -14.60
N ARG A 124 -7.78 -7.99 -14.53
CA ARG A 124 -7.85 -6.62 -14.03
C ARG A 124 -8.20 -6.59 -12.54
N GLY A 125 -7.63 -5.63 -11.82
CA GLY A 125 -7.88 -5.48 -10.40
C GLY A 125 -7.16 -4.25 -9.81
N PRO A 126 -7.36 -3.99 -8.52
CA PRO A 126 -6.85 -2.80 -7.85
C PRO A 126 -5.42 -2.98 -7.34
N PHE A 127 -4.61 -3.78 -8.05
CA PHE A 127 -3.23 -4.05 -7.70
C PHE A 127 -2.35 -3.76 -8.91
N PRO A 128 -1.02 -3.61 -8.72
CA PRO A 128 -0.14 -3.38 -9.84
C PRO A 128 -0.22 -4.52 -10.85
N ARG A 129 -0.32 -4.21 -12.15
CA ARG A 129 -0.53 -5.20 -13.20
C ARG A 129 0.50 -6.34 -13.13
N ALA A 130 1.78 -5.99 -13.07
CA ALA A 130 2.87 -6.96 -13.02
C ALA A 130 2.81 -7.86 -11.75
N VAL A 131 2.28 -7.35 -10.63
CA VAL A 131 2.11 -8.13 -9.39
C VAL A 131 0.97 -9.14 -9.56
N ILE A 132 -0.14 -8.75 -10.20
CA ILE A 132 -1.24 -9.67 -10.56
C ILE A 132 -0.72 -10.76 -11.50
N ASP A 133 -0.03 -10.37 -12.57
CA ASP A 133 0.53 -11.30 -13.55
C ASP A 133 1.49 -12.30 -12.88
N ALA A 134 2.39 -11.82 -12.01
CA ALA A 134 3.33 -12.68 -11.27
C ALA A 134 2.64 -13.68 -10.36
N ILE A 135 1.61 -13.27 -9.59
CA ILE A 135 0.87 -14.20 -8.74
C ILE A 135 0.06 -15.19 -9.59
N ALA A 136 -0.59 -14.72 -10.66
CA ALA A 136 -1.45 -15.53 -11.50
C ALA A 136 -0.72 -16.69 -12.22
N VAL A 137 0.60 -16.57 -12.43
CA VAL A 137 1.44 -17.66 -12.99
C VAL A 137 1.34 -18.94 -12.19
N ARG A 138 1.20 -18.85 -10.86
CA ARG A 138 1.15 -20.04 -9.98
C ARG A 138 -0.14 -20.18 -9.20
N TRP A 139 -0.82 -19.07 -8.93
CA TRP A 139 -2.02 -19.05 -8.10
C TRP A 139 -3.14 -18.26 -8.79
N PRO A 140 -3.57 -18.65 -10.00
CA PRO A 140 -4.64 -17.96 -10.72
C PRO A 140 -5.95 -17.92 -9.93
N GLU A 141 -6.22 -18.93 -9.10
CA GLU A 141 -7.37 -18.99 -8.19
C GLU A 141 -7.36 -17.87 -7.14
N ASP A 142 -6.17 -17.46 -6.67
CA ASP A 142 -6.00 -16.36 -5.71
C ASP A 142 -6.20 -14.99 -6.37
N CYS A 143 -6.19 -14.93 -7.71
CA CYS A 143 -6.42 -13.73 -8.52
C CYS A 143 -7.88 -13.57 -9.01
N THR A 144 -8.80 -14.40 -8.54
CA THR A 144 -10.22 -14.33 -8.92
C THR A 144 -10.98 -13.26 -8.11
N GLU A 145 -12.01 -12.66 -8.70
CA GLU A 145 -12.96 -11.75 -8.02
C GLU A 145 -12.31 -10.51 -7.35
N LEU A 146 -11.23 -9.97 -7.92
CA LEU A 146 -10.47 -8.83 -7.36
C LEU A 146 -11.27 -7.53 -7.19
N LEU A 147 -12.50 -7.47 -7.70
CA LEU A 147 -13.42 -6.34 -7.45
C LEU A 147 -14.13 -6.45 -6.08
N THR A 148 -14.11 -7.62 -5.45
CA THR A 148 -14.72 -7.87 -4.14
C THR A 148 -13.69 -7.81 -3.01
N VAL A 149 -14.11 -7.45 -1.81
CA VAL A 149 -13.23 -7.46 -0.62
C VAL A 149 -12.71 -8.87 -0.34
N THR A 150 -13.55 -9.89 -0.52
CA THR A 150 -13.16 -11.31 -0.33
C THR A 150 -12.05 -11.74 -1.29
N GLY A 151 -12.19 -11.41 -2.59
CA GLY A 151 -11.16 -11.70 -3.60
C GLY A 151 -9.85 -10.95 -3.32
N GLN A 152 -9.95 -9.65 -2.99
CA GLN A 152 -8.79 -8.85 -2.60
C GLN A 152 -8.08 -9.42 -1.37
N ARG A 153 -8.81 -9.86 -0.35
CA ARG A 153 -8.22 -10.45 0.87
C ARG A 153 -7.46 -11.74 0.56
N ARG A 154 -8.02 -12.61 -0.30
CA ARG A 154 -7.34 -13.83 -0.76
C ARG A 154 -6.05 -13.48 -1.50
N PHE A 155 -6.10 -12.53 -2.43
CA PHE A 155 -4.93 -12.04 -3.16
C PHE A 155 -3.86 -11.47 -2.22
N VAL A 156 -4.24 -10.58 -1.28
CA VAL A 156 -3.32 -9.99 -0.29
C VAL A 156 -2.66 -11.07 0.57
N ASN A 157 -3.42 -12.05 1.05
CA ASN A 157 -2.87 -13.16 1.82
C ASN A 157 -1.81 -13.95 1.02
N ARG A 158 -2.02 -14.13 -0.29
CA ARG A 158 -1.02 -14.74 -1.16
C ARG A 158 0.20 -13.84 -1.33
N LEU A 159 -0.02 -12.57 -1.64
CA LEU A 159 1.03 -11.59 -1.87
C LEU A 159 1.96 -11.44 -0.65
N VAL A 160 1.40 -11.39 0.56
CA VAL A 160 2.17 -11.33 1.81
C VAL A 160 3.09 -12.55 1.93
N LYS A 161 2.58 -13.77 1.70
CA LYS A 161 3.41 -14.99 1.73
C LYS A 161 4.55 -14.94 0.70
N VAL A 162 4.29 -14.41 -0.49
CA VAL A 162 5.31 -14.21 -1.53
C VAL A 162 6.36 -13.20 -1.05
N MET A 163 5.95 -12.09 -0.45
CA MET A 163 6.84 -11.05 0.09
C MET A 163 7.59 -11.49 1.37
N GLU A 164 7.11 -12.50 2.08
CA GLU A 164 7.80 -13.15 3.20
C GLU A 164 8.77 -14.25 2.76
N THR A 165 8.69 -14.70 1.50
CA THR A 165 9.57 -15.74 0.94
C THR A 165 10.85 -15.09 0.42
N PRO A 166 12.03 -15.30 1.03
CA PRO A 166 13.26 -14.59 0.67
C PRO A 166 13.68 -14.72 -0.81
N ASP A 167 13.45 -15.89 -1.41
CA ASP A 167 13.80 -16.13 -2.82
C ASP A 167 12.87 -15.38 -3.79
N LEU A 168 11.67 -15.00 -3.35
CA LEU A 168 10.67 -14.33 -4.18
C LEU A 168 10.58 -12.83 -3.89
N ASN A 169 10.75 -12.41 -2.64
CA ASN A 169 10.58 -11.02 -2.24
C ASN A 169 11.64 -10.08 -2.83
N ALA A 170 12.81 -10.62 -3.18
CA ALA A 170 13.89 -9.90 -3.85
C ALA A 170 13.64 -9.68 -5.35
N LEU A 171 12.60 -10.29 -5.93
CA LEU A 171 12.25 -10.06 -7.34
C LEU A 171 11.78 -8.61 -7.52
N PRO A 172 12.24 -7.89 -8.57
CA PRO A 172 11.93 -6.48 -8.76
C PRO A 172 10.44 -6.13 -8.67
N VAL A 173 9.57 -6.98 -9.25
CA VAL A 173 8.11 -6.79 -9.24
C VAL A 173 7.51 -6.67 -7.82
N PHE A 174 8.05 -7.41 -6.85
CA PHE A 174 7.60 -7.35 -5.46
C PHE A 174 8.41 -6.33 -4.65
N ALA A 175 9.73 -6.30 -4.84
CA ALA A 175 10.64 -5.40 -4.13
C ALA A 175 10.32 -3.92 -4.40
N ASP A 176 10.08 -3.54 -5.66
CA ASP A 176 9.75 -2.15 -6.01
C ASP A 176 8.40 -1.72 -5.48
N TYR A 177 7.40 -2.62 -5.53
CA TYR A 177 6.09 -2.36 -4.97
C TYR A 177 6.16 -2.20 -3.45
N ALA A 178 6.83 -3.13 -2.75
CA ALA A 178 7.03 -3.05 -1.31
C ALA A 178 7.80 -1.78 -0.92
N ARG A 179 8.88 -1.44 -1.64
CA ARG A 179 9.67 -0.21 -1.42
C ARG A 179 8.79 1.03 -1.56
N TYR A 180 7.98 1.13 -2.61
CA TYR A 180 7.09 2.27 -2.78
C TYR A 180 6.09 2.39 -1.62
N LEU A 181 5.42 1.30 -1.24
CA LEU A 181 4.47 1.31 -0.13
C LEU A 181 5.12 1.69 1.19
N SER A 182 6.24 1.04 1.56
CA SER A 182 6.90 1.30 2.85
C SER A 182 7.44 2.73 2.92
N THR A 183 8.04 3.25 1.85
CA THR A 183 8.60 4.61 1.84
C THR A 183 7.52 5.69 1.89
N THR A 184 6.46 5.56 1.09
CA THR A 184 5.37 6.55 1.07
C THR A 184 4.51 6.47 2.33
N PHE A 185 4.27 5.27 2.87
CA PHE A 185 3.54 5.13 4.14
C PHE A 185 4.30 5.71 5.33
N ALA A 186 5.62 5.48 5.40
CA ALA A 186 6.47 6.12 6.40
C ALA A 186 6.46 7.65 6.24
N HIS A 187 6.47 8.15 5.00
CA HIS A 187 6.37 9.58 4.71
C HIS A 187 5.02 10.17 5.16
N CYS A 188 3.89 9.49 4.95
CA CYS A 188 2.59 9.93 5.47
C CYS A 188 2.62 10.12 6.99
N HIS A 189 3.22 9.18 7.73
CA HIS A 189 3.39 9.32 9.19
C HIS A 189 4.35 10.46 9.59
N PHE A 190 5.39 10.70 8.79
CA PHE A 190 6.26 11.85 9.00
C PHE A 190 5.46 13.16 8.88
N VAL A 191 4.69 13.33 7.80
CA VAL A 191 3.85 14.52 7.59
C VAL A 191 2.80 14.63 8.70
N GLU A 192 2.07 13.56 9.01
CA GLU A 192 1.08 13.53 10.09
C GLU A 192 1.68 14.00 11.43
N ARG A 193 2.90 13.59 11.76
CA ARG A 193 3.57 13.97 13.00
C ARG A 193 4.06 15.41 13.01
N HIS A 194 4.60 15.90 11.90
CA HIS A 194 5.39 17.13 11.87
C HIS A 194 4.67 18.34 11.26
N PHE A 195 3.61 18.12 10.48
CA PHE A 195 2.83 19.20 9.87
C PHE A 195 2.10 20.02 10.95
N PRO A 196 1.93 21.35 10.78
CA PRO A 196 1.19 22.19 11.73
C PRO A 196 -0.19 21.65 12.04
N GLN A 197 -0.59 21.63 13.32
CA GLN A 197 -1.89 21.09 13.72
C GLN A 197 -3.02 22.10 13.61
N THR A 198 -2.72 23.37 13.84
CA THR A 198 -3.73 24.42 14.00
C THR A 198 -3.51 25.57 13.02
N ASN A 199 -4.62 26.07 12.49
CA ASN A 199 -4.67 27.20 11.60
C ASN A 199 -4.61 28.48 12.44
N ARG A 200 -3.49 29.20 12.36
CA ARG A 200 -3.23 30.36 13.22
C ARG A 200 -4.14 31.55 12.91
N SER A 201 -4.74 31.60 11.72
CA SER A 201 -5.69 32.65 11.33
C SER A 201 -7.13 32.31 11.66
N ALA A 202 -7.44 31.09 12.09
CA ALA A 202 -8.79 30.63 12.39
C ALA A 202 -9.15 30.83 13.87
N ALA A 203 -10.41 31.15 14.15
CA ALA A 203 -10.92 31.25 15.51
C ALA A 203 -11.00 29.86 16.17
N PRO A 204 -10.72 29.73 17.48
CA PRO A 204 -10.94 28.46 18.19
C PRO A 204 -12.37 27.95 18.01
N GLY A 205 -12.52 26.67 17.62
CA GLY A 205 -13.82 26.03 17.40
C GLY A 205 -14.45 26.25 16.03
N SER A 206 -13.78 26.99 15.13
CA SER A 206 -14.16 27.05 13.72
C SER A 206 -13.83 25.72 12.99
N ASN A 207 -14.57 25.43 11.92
CA ASN A 207 -14.39 24.20 11.15
C ASN A 207 -13.02 24.11 10.47
N ASP A 208 -12.37 25.26 10.20
CA ASP A 208 -11.06 25.37 9.58
C ASP A 208 -9.93 25.61 10.60
N PHE A 209 -10.18 25.35 11.90
CA PHE A 209 -9.18 25.43 12.96
C PHE A 209 -8.10 24.35 12.82
N HIS A 210 -8.46 23.15 12.36
CA HIS A 210 -7.53 22.02 12.21
C HIS A 210 -6.97 21.96 10.79
N CYS A 211 -5.64 21.98 10.66
CA CYS A 211 -4.98 21.96 9.35
C CYS A 211 -4.88 20.57 8.69
N LYS A 212 -5.40 19.52 9.33
CA LYS A 212 -5.25 18.12 8.92
C LYS A 212 -6.63 17.49 8.76
N PRO A 213 -7.35 17.82 7.68
CA PRO A 213 -8.74 17.37 7.52
C PRO A 213 -8.84 15.87 7.24
N ASN A 214 -7.85 15.29 6.55
CA ASN A 214 -7.89 13.89 6.12
C ASN A 214 -7.01 12.98 7.01
N SER A 215 -7.39 11.72 7.11
CA SER A 215 -6.60 10.67 7.74
C SER A 215 -5.52 10.13 6.79
N ILE A 216 -4.47 9.48 7.34
CA ILE A 216 -3.50 8.74 6.52
C ILE A 216 -4.19 7.70 5.65
N ARG A 217 -5.25 7.05 6.14
CA ARG A 217 -5.96 6.02 5.37
C ARG A 217 -6.54 6.58 4.07
N GLU A 218 -7.12 7.77 4.11
CA GLU A 218 -7.69 8.44 2.94
C GLU A 218 -6.61 8.77 1.92
N ILE A 219 -5.56 9.47 2.36
CA ILE A 219 -4.50 9.93 1.46
C ILE A 219 -3.65 8.75 0.93
N PHE A 220 -3.41 7.74 1.77
CA PHE A 220 -2.62 6.58 1.36
C PHE A 220 -3.34 5.71 0.31
N SER A 221 -4.68 5.69 0.30
CA SER A 221 -5.44 5.06 -0.79
C SER A 221 -5.23 5.77 -2.13
N ILE A 222 -5.11 7.10 -2.15
CA ILE A 222 -4.79 7.87 -3.36
C ILE A 222 -3.36 7.56 -3.80
N ILE A 223 -2.39 7.62 -2.88
CA ILE A 223 -0.97 7.33 -3.12
C ILE A 223 -0.77 5.93 -3.72
N HIS A 224 -1.48 4.93 -3.17
CA HIS A 224 -1.47 3.56 -3.69
C HIS A 224 -2.01 3.51 -5.11
N GLN A 225 -3.14 4.17 -5.35
CA GLN A 225 -3.77 4.18 -6.66
C GLN A 225 -2.89 4.80 -7.74
N LEU A 226 -2.09 5.83 -7.44
CA LEU A 226 -1.12 6.39 -8.38
C LEU A 226 -0.13 5.34 -8.88
N TYR A 227 0.38 4.47 -8.00
CA TYR A 227 1.29 3.39 -8.39
C TYR A 227 0.56 2.34 -9.24
N VAL A 228 -0.67 1.99 -8.85
CA VAL A 228 -1.51 1.06 -9.60
C VAL A 228 -1.74 1.58 -11.02
N LEU A 229 -2.26 2.80 -11.17
CA LEU A 229 -2.50 3.43 -12.48
C LEU A 229 -1.24 3.50 -13.33
N LYS A 230 -0.10 3.90 -12.76
CA LYS A 230 1.18 3.91 -13.47
C LYS A 230 1.59 2.51 -13.95
N SER A 231 1.40 1.48 -13.11
CA SER A 231 1.69 0.09 -13.50
C SER A 231 0.78 -0.44 -14.62
N TRP A 232 -0.42 0.12 -14.76
CA TRP A 232 -1.35 -0.14 -15.85
C TRP A 232 -1.07 0.70 -17.09
N SER A 233 -0.03 1.55 -17.07
CA SER A 233 0.33 2.47 -18.15
C SER A 233 -0.79 3.45 -18.49
N VAL A 234 -1.58 3.86 -17.48
CA VAL A 234 -2.55 4.95 -17.65
C VAL A 234 -1.79 6.25 -17.88
N ASP A 235 -2.13 6.96 -18.95
CA ASP A 235 -1.49 8.21 -19.36
C ASP A 235 -2.03 9.40 -18.54
N GLY A 236 -1.18 10.41 -18.34
CA GLY A 236 -1.53 11.67 -17.69
C GLY A 236 -0.91 11.90 -16.31
N ASP A 237 -1.11 13.11 -15.80
CA ASP A 237 -0.57 13.59 -14.53
C ASP A 237 -1.56 13.38 -13.36
N PHE A 238 -1.19 13.87 -12.17
CA PHE A 238 -2.08 13.93 -11.00
C PHE A 238 -2.51 15.38 -10.73
N ALA A 239 -3.78 15.58 -10.36
CA ALA A 239 -4.28 16.90 -9.95
C ALA A 239 -5.04 16.85 -8.62
N GLU A 240 -4.79 17.84 -7.78
CA GLU A 240 -5.51 18.11 -6.53
C GLU A 240 -6.29 19.43 -6.67
N PHE A 241 -7.58 19.39 -6.30
CA PHE A 241 -8.49 20.52 -6.33
C PHE A 241 -8.96 20.81 -4.91
N GLY A 242 -8.56 21.97 -4.39
CA GLY A 242 -8.70 22.28 -2.97
C GLY A 242 -7.57 21.63 -2.16
N CYS A 243 -6.65 22.46 -1.67
CA CYS A 243 -5.46 22.01 -0.93
C CYS A 243 -5.41 22.56 0.49
N PHE A 244 -6.21 23.59 0.80
CA PHE A 244 -6.24 24.27 2.08
C PHE A 244 -4.82 24.61 2.56
N LYS A 245 -4.35 24.05 3.69
CA LYS A 245 -3.00 24.32 4.23
C LYS A 245 -1.89 23.50 3.57
N GLY A 246 -2.22 22.58 2.67
CA GLY A 246 -1.26 21.72 1.94
C GLY A 246 -0.92 20.40 2.64
N TYR A 247 -1.79 19.90 3.53
CA TYR A 247 -1.52 18.67 4.29
C TYR A 247 -1.50 17.42 3.40
N SER A 248 -2.57 17.21 2.63
CA SER A 248 -2.66 16.19 1.59
C SER A 248 -1.59 16.41 0.52
N SER A 249 -1.42 17.65 0.07
CA SER A 249 -0.43 18.06 -0.94
C SER A 249 1.00 17.66 -0.57
N ALA A 250 1.39 17.80 0.70
CA ALA A 250 2.71 17.39 1.16
C ALA A 250 2.93 15.87 0.98
N MET A 251 1.94 15.05 1.34
CA MET A 251 2.02 13.59 1.19
C MET A 251 1.96 13.15 -0.28
N LEU A 252 1.04 13.73 -1.04
CA LEU A 252 0.78 13.38 -2.44
C LEU A 252 1.93 13.82 -3.37
N SER A 253 2.51 14.99 -3.13
CA SER A 253 3.68 15.46 -3.91
C SER A 253 4.88 14.55 -3.75
N TYR A 254 5.14 14.03 -2.54
CA TYR A 254 6.20 13.05 -2.33
C TYR A 254 5.95 11.76 -3.11
N ALA A 255 4.71 11.25 -3.08
CA ALA A 255 4.33 10.07 -3.87
C ALA A 255 4.51 10.30 -5.37
N CYS A 256 4.06 11.45 -5.89
CA CYS A 256 4.25 11.85 -7.28
C CYS A 256 5.74 11.90 -7.64
N LYS A 257 6.59 12.46 -6.77
CA LYS A 257 8.04 12.49 -6.97
C LYS A 257 8.65 11.08 -7.07
N GLN A 258 8.23 10.14 -6.21
CA GLN A 258 8.69 8.74 -6.28
C GLN A 258 8.27 8.05 -7.58
N LEU A 259 7.16 8.50 -8.18
CA LEU A 259 6.63 8.00 -9.44
C LEU A 259 7.02 8.85 -10.64
N ASP A 260 7.88 9.85 -10.52
CA ASP A 260 8.20 10.76 -11.63
C ASP A 260 6.93 11.31 -12.34
N LEU A 261 5.91 11.66 -11.54
CA LEU A 261 4.65 12.25 -11.98
C LEU A 261 4.64 13.74 -11.68
N ARG A 262 4.09 14.54 -12.60
CA ARG A 262 3.76 15.92 -12.30
C ARG A 262 2.48 15.97 -11.46
N MET A 263 2.49 16.81 -10.43
CA MET A 263 1.31 17.12 -9.63
C MET A 263 0.89 18.56 -9.88
N HIS A 264 -0.40 18.77 -10.12
CA HIS A 264 -1.00 20.09 -10.25
C HIS A 264 -1.90 20.38 -9.05
N ILE A 265 -1.72 21.53 -8.41
CA ILE A 265 -2.55 21.98 -7.29
C ILE A 265 -3.36 23.18 -7.76
N PHE A 266 -4.68 23.04 -7.75
CA PHE A 266 -5.64 24.10 -8.04
C PHE A 266 -6.31 24.53 -6.75
N ASP A 267 -6.15 25.80 -6.40
CA ASP A 267 -6.79 26.40 -5.24
C ASP A 267 -6.95 27.91 -5.47
N SER A 268 -7.96 28.51 -4.85
CA SER A 268 -8.06 29.98 -4.83
C SER A 268 -6.91 30.58 -4.02
N PHE A 269 -6.40 29.84 -3.03
CA PHE A 269 -5.53 30.30 -1.94
C PHE A 269 -6.14 31.46 -1.13
N GLU A 270 -7.46 31.62 -1.27
CA GLU A 270 -8.27 32.70 -0.71
C GLU A 270 -9.51 32.14 0.01
N GLY A 271 -9.64 30.82 0.07
CA GLY A 271 -10.75 30.09 0.69
C GLY A 271 -11.93 29.88 -0.26
N LEU A 272 -13.04 29.43 0.31
CA LEU A 272 -14.26 29.11 -0.44
C LEU A 272 -14.86 30.36 -1.12
N PRO A 273 -15.42 30.21 -2.34
CA PRO A 273 -16.20 31.26 -2.97
C PRO A 273 -17.50 31.53 -2.18
N PRO A 274 -18.21 32.64 -2.46
CA PRO A 274 -19.54 32.85 -1.91
C PRO A 274 -20.50 31.73 -2.30
N SER A 275 -21.18 31.15 -1.31
CA SER A 275 -22.20 30.11 -1.49
C SER A 275 -23.47 30.45 -0.71
N SER A 276 -24.63 30.28 -1.33
CA SER A 276 -25.92 30.31 -0.64
C SER A 276 -26.28 28.92 -0.12
N ASP A 277 -26.78 28.83 1.12
CA ASP A 277 -27.43 27.63 1.68
C ASP A 277 -26.54 26.36 1.83
N ALA A 278 -25.23 26.50 1.74
CA ALA A 278 -24.27 25.40 1.94
C ALA A 278 -23.75 25.27 3.39
N GLY A 279 -24.11 26.21 4.28
CA GLY A 279 -23.56 26.25 5.64
C GLY A 279 -22.12 26.79 5.75
N TYR A 280 -21.52 27.16 4.61
CA TYR A 280 -20.19 27.74 4.52
C TYR A 280 -20.22 29.26 4.34
N GLN A 281 -19.15 29.92 4.76
CA GLN A 281 -18.90 31.35 4.57
C GLN A 281 -17.74 31.55 3.59
N ALA A 282 -17.87 32.56 2.73
CA ALA A 282 -16.81 32.95 1.81
C ALA A 282 -15.50 33.22 2.58
N GLY A 283 -14.39 32.72 2.04
CA GLY A 283 -13.06 32.83 2.64
C GLY A 283 -12.74 31.82 3.75
N GLN A 284 -13.68 30.96 4.15
CA GLN A 284 -13.35 29.80 4.99
C GLN A 284 -12.38 28.87 4.26
N TYR A 285 -11.53 28.17 5.04
CA TYR A 285 -10.51 27.28 4.51
C TYR A 285 -9.47 27.98 3.62
N ALA A 286 -9.19 29.26 3.86
CA ALA A 286 -8.12 29.95 3.16
C ALA A 286 -6.73 29.41 3.54
N GLY A 287 -5.97 28.97 2.54
CA GLY A 287 -4.55 28.67 2.66
C GLY A 287 -3.75 29.60 1.77
N ASP A 288 -2.96 30.51 2.35
CA ASP A 288 -2.14 31.42 1.55
C ASP A 288 -1.11 30.64 0.72
N ILE A 289 -0.92 31.00 -0.55
CA ILE A 289 -0.04 30.25 -1.46
C ILE A 289 1.41 30.20 -0.99
N ALA A 290 1.92 31.24 -0.32
CA ALA A 290 3.28 31.22 0.19
C ALA A 290 3.41 30.26 1.39
N GLU A 291 2.39 30.21 2.26
CA GLU A 291 2.28 29.23 3.34
C GLU A 291 2.21 27.80 2.80
N VAL A 292 1.31 27.53 1.85
CA VAL A 292 1.16 26.19 1.25
C VAL A 292 2.46 25.75 0.57
N ARG A 293 3.11 26.66 -0.18
CA ARG A 293 4.39 26.37 -0.83
C ARG A 293 5.51 26.08 0.16
N ASP A 294 5.58 26.80 1.28
CA ASP A 294 6.52 26.50 2.38
C ASP A 294 6.26 25.10 2.94
N HIS A 295 4.99 24.77 3.21
CA HIS A 295 4.62 23.45 3.73
C HIS A 295 4.99 22.31 2.77
N VAL A 296 4.65 22.43 1.48
CA VAL A 296 5.02 21.42 0.47
C VAL A 296 6.54 21.33 0.32
N THR A 297 7.27 22.44 0.43
CA THR A 297 8.75 22.43 0.39
C THR A 297 9.35 21.69 1.58
N ARG A 298 8.81 21.90 2.78
CA ARG A 298 9.35 21.34 4.03
C ARG A 298 8.93 19.90 4.28
N PHE A 299 7.72 19.54 3.88
CA PHE A 299 7.09 18.28 4.25
C PHE A 299 6.82 17.37 3.05
N GLY A 300 6.92 17.85 1.81
CA GLY A 300 6.66 17.09 0.59
C GLY A 300 7.76 17.24 -0.46
N ALA A 301 7.37 17.34 -1.73
CA ALA A 301 8.29 17.49 -2.87
C ALA A 301 7.83 18.61 -3.83
N VAL A 302 8.19 19.86 -3.51
CA VAL A 302 7.76 21.05 -4.26
C VAL A 302 8.20 21.07 -5.73
N ASP A 303 9.29 20.36 -6.07
CA ASP A 303 9.80 20.27 -7.43
C ASP A 303 8.92 19.40 -8.35
N ALA A 304 8.14 18.48 -7.78
CA ALA A 304 7.12 17.72 -8.50
C ALA A 304 5.83 18.51 -8.75
N VAL A 305 5.67 19.71 -8.18
CA VAL A 305 4.39 20.43 -8.10
C VAL A 305 4.34 21.66 -9.00
N GLU A 306 3.16 21.88 -9.59
CA GLU A 306 2.73 23.14 -10.20
C GLU A 306 1.55 23.73 -9.43
N PHE A 307 1.63 24.99 -9.04
CA PHE A 307 0.56 25.68 -8.33
C PHE A 307 -0.21 26.58 -9.30
N HIS A 308 -1.54 26.43 -9.29
CA HIS A 308 -2.46 27.19 -10.11
C HIS A 308 -3.39 27.99 -9.19
N LYS A 309 -3.07 29.27 -9.02
CA LYS A 309 -3.83 30.18 -8.17
C LYS A 309 -5.04 30.72 -8.91
N GLY A 310 -6.22 30.55 -8.33
CA GLY A 310 -7.46 31.19 -8.75
C GLY A 310 -8.68 30.33 -8.46
N PHE A 311 -9.86 30.95 -8.40
CA PHE A 311 -11.12 30.21 -8.39
C PHE A 311 -11.25 29.39 -9.67
N PHE A 312 -11.85 28.20 -9.59
CA PHE A 312 -11.92 27.28 -10.73
C PHE A 312 -12.60 27.92 -11.97
N ALA A 313 -13.66 28.71 -11.78
CA ALA A 313 -14.32 29.46 -12.86
C ALA A 313 -13.40 30.42 -13.64
N ASP A 314 -12.38 30.98 -12.97
CA ASP A 314 -11.42 31.88 -13.59
C ASP A 314 -10.24 31.10 -14.17
N THR A 315 -9.70 30.13 -13.43
CA THR A 315 -8.58 29.30 -13.88
C THR A 315 -8.93 28.52 -15.15
N PHE A 316 -10.11 27.89 -15.20
CA PHE A 316 -10.53 27.09 -16.36
C PHE A 316 -11.14 27.90 -17.51
N ARG A 317 -11.22 29.23 -17.37
CA ARG A 317 -11.60 30.10 -18.49
C ARG A 317 -10.54 30.10 -19.59
N ASP A 318 -9.29 30.23 -19.17
CA ASP A 318 -8.14 30.44 -20.06
C ASP A 318 -7.16 29.26 -20.07
N TRP A 319 -7.31 28.31 -19.14
CA TRP A 319 -6.42 27.17 -19.00
C TRP A 319 -7.18 25.85 -19.06
N GLN A 320 -6.53 24.84 -19.65
CA GLN A 320 -7.07 23.49 -19.74
C GLN A 320 -6.05 22.52 -19.13
N PRO A 321 -6.47 21.58 -18.27
CA PRO A 321 -5.54 20.66 -17.66
C PRO A 321 -4.81 19.78 -18.66
N PRO A 322 -3.59 19.31 -18.33
CA PRO A 322 -2.99 18.22 -19.08
C PRO A 322 -3.91 16.99 -18.98
N ARG A 323 -3.55 15.92 -19.70
CA ARG A 323 -4.22 14.64 -19.45
C ARG A 323 -3.95 14.24 -18.01
N LEU A 324 -4.95 13.66 -17.36
CA LEU A 324 -4.86 13.24 -15.96
C LEU A 324 -5.11 11.74 -15.85
N MET A 325 -4.22 11.03 -15.14
CA MET A 325 -4.46 9.64 -14.77
C MET A 325 -5.27 9.52 -13.47
N CYS A 326 -5.22 10.54 -12.62
CA CYS A 326 -5.91 10.57 -11.35
C CYS A 326 -6.22 12.01 -10.93
N LEU A 327 -7.35 12.21 -10.23
CA LEU A 327 -7.62 13.47 -9.55
C LEU A 327 -8.10 13.27 -8.12
N TRP A 328 -7.79 14.23 -7.25
CA TRP A 328 -8.31 14.37 -5.89
C TRP A 328 -9.11 15.67 -5.80
N MET A 329 -10.38 15.57 -5.42
CA MET A 329 -11.32 16.70 -5.33
C MET A 329 -11.82 16.85 -3.89
N ASP A 330 -11.42 17.94 -3.24
CA ASP A 330 -11.84 18.32 -1.88
C ASP A 330 -12.28 19.79 -1.94
N VAL A 331 -13.47 20.02 -2.51
CA VAL A 331 -13.91 21.34 -2.97
C VAL A 331 -15.16 21.87 -2.28
N ASP A 332 -15.72 21.09 -1.35
CA ASP A 332 -16.91 21.32 -0.51
C ASP A 332 -18.23 21.60 -1.25
N LEU A 333 -18.20 22.50 -2.24
CA LEU A 333 -19.35 23.09 -2.88
C LEU A 333 -19.65 22.46 -4.23
N GLU A 334 -20.95 22.31 -4.50
CA GLU A 334 -21.46 21.88 -5.80
C GLU A 334 -21.07 22.86 -6.93
N SER A 335 -21.08 24.17 -6.65
CA SER A 335 -20.70 25.20 -7.62
C SER A 335 -19.23 25.09 -8.02
N SER A 336 -18.34 24.84 -7.06
CA SER A 336 -16.92 24.60 -7.32
C SER A 336 -16.72 23.39 -8.22
N ALA A 337 -17.41 22.27 -7.94
CA ALA A 337 -17.36 21.07 -8.77
C ALA A 337 -17.89 21.30 -10.19
N ARG A 338 -18.94 22.12 -10.34
CA ARG A 338 -19.47 22.51 -11.64
C ARG A 338 -18.44 23.29 -12.47
N ASP A 339 -17.71 24.20 -11.84
CA ASP A 339 -16.66 24.98 -12.52
C ASP A 339 -15.47 24.10 -12.99
N LEU A 340 -15.19 23.01 -12.29
CA LEU A 340 -14.11 22.08 -12.64
C LEU A 340 -14.56 20.88 -13.51
N MET A 341 -15.83 20.79 -13.92
CA MET A 341 -16.32 19.64 -14.73
C MET A 341 -15.57 19.45 -16.06
N VAL A 342 -14.95 20.51 -16.60
CA VAL A 342 -14.09 20.44 -17.79
C VAL A 342 -12.88 19.51 -17.59
N VAL A 343 -12.47 19.31 -16.34
CA VAL A 343 -11.39 18.38 -15.95
C VAL A 343 -11.78 16.94 -16.28
N ALA A 344 -13.07 16.59 -16.18
CA ALA A 344 -13.54 15.26 -16.54
C ALA A 344 -13.06 14.92 -17.95
N ASP A 345 -13.26 15.80 -18.93
CA ASP A 345 -12.86 15.61 -20.35
C ASP A 345 -11.37 15.30 -20.53
N ARG A 346 -10.52 15.61 -19.55
CA ARG A 346 -9.08 15.42 -19.55
C ARG A 346 -8.63 14.18 -18.78
N LEU A 347 -9.51 13.56 -18.00
CA LEU A 347 -9.24 12.26 -17.37
C LEU A 347 -9.12 11.17 -18.43
N SER A 348 -8.07 10.36 -18.31
CA SER A 348 -7.93 9.14 -19.09
C SER A 348 -9.15 8.22 -18.88
N PRO A 349 -9.59 7.45 -19.89
CA PRO A 349 -10.73 6.54 -19.75
C PRO A 349 -10.57 5.49 -18.63
N GLU A 350 -9.33 5.16 -18.28
CA GLU A 350 -8.97 4.23 -17.21
C GLU A 350 -8.75 4.90 -15.84
N ALA A 351 -8.82 6.24 -15.78
CA ALA A 351 -8.46 7.04 -14.62
C ALA A 351 -9.33 6.76 -13.39
N THR A 352 -8.81 7.18 -12.24
CA THR A 352 -9.55 7.19 -10.97
C THR A 352 -9.75 8.61 -10.49
N LEU A 353 -10.95 8.92 -10.03
CA LEU A 353 -11.30 10.15 -9.34
C LEU A 353 -11.49 9.83 -7.87
N PHE A 354 -10.94 10.65 -6.99
CA PHE A 354 -11.25 10.64 -5.58
C PHE A 354 -11.97 11.93 -5.24
N SER A 355 -13.00 11.84 -4.40
CA SER A 355 -13.73 13.00 -3.88
C SER A 355 -13.81 12.91 -2.37
N HIS A 356 -13.68 14.05 -1.72
CA HIS A 356 -14.16 14.25 -0.36
C HIS A 356 -15.71 14.39 -0.41
N GLU A 357 -16.39 14.69 0.71
CA GLU A 357 -17.86 14.79 0.82
C GLU A 357 -18.62 13.47 0.55
N CYS A 358 -17.96 12.34 0.73
CA CYS A 358 -18.50 11.00 0.53
C CYS A 358 -18.76 10.29 1.86
N THR A 359 -19.95 9.72 2.03
CA THR A 359 -20.25 8.78 3.12
C THR A 359 -20.39 7.36 2.58
N ALA A 360 -20.28 6.35 3.45
CA ALA A 360 -20.34 4.96 3.01
C ALA A 360 -21.68 4.58 2.34
N ASP A 361 -22.78 5.22 2.74
CA ASP A 361 -24.14 4.91 2.29
C ASP A 361 -24.44 5.33 0.83
N ILE A 362 -23.65 6.21 0.23
CA ILE A 362 -23.82 6.56 -1.19
C ILE A 362 -23.37 5.42 -2.11
N PHE A 363 -22.53 4.49 -1.64
CA PHE A 363 -22.03 3.39 -2.47
C PHE A 363 -22.89 2.14 -2.29
N GLN A 364 -23.74 1.85 -3.27
CA GLN A 364 -24.73 0.78 -3.19
C GLN A 364 -24.64 -0.17 -4.38
N ASN A 365 -24.14 -1.39 -4.17
CA ASN A 365 -24.05 -2.44 -5.20
C ASN A 365 -23.42 -1.96 -6.53
N GLY A 366 -22.33 -1.18 -6.43
CA GLY A 366 -21.63 -0.62 -7.59
C GLY A 366 -22.33 0.57 -8.24
N SER A 367 -23.42 1.07 -7.65
CA SER A 367 -24.06 2.35 -8.00
C SER A 367 -23.65 3.42 -6.98
N ILE A 368 -23.70 4.68 -7.40
CA ILE A 368 -23.47 5.83 -6.54
C ILE A 368 -24.81 6.56 -6.39
N VAL A 369 -25.41 6.45 -5.21
CA VAL A 369 -26.73 7.00 -4.89
C VAL A 369 -26.53 8.26 -4.07
N THR A 370 -26.63 9.41 -4.74
CA THR A 370 -26.46 10.72 -4.14
C THR A 370 -27.48 11.70 -4.72
N ARG A 371 -27.59 12.90 -4.14
CA ARG A 371 -28.55 13.93 -4.57
C ARG A 371 -27.88 15.31 -4.67
N PRO A 372 -28.27 16.15 -5.63
CA PRO A 372 -27.83 17.54 -5.67
C PRO A 372 -28.11 18.26 -4.36
N ALA A 373 -27.08 18.93 -3.83
CA ALA A 373 -27.15 19.82 -2.68
C ALA A 373 -26.00 20.84 -2.77
N PRO A 374 -26.13 22.06 -2.23
CA PRO A 374 -25.09 23.08 -2.33
C PRO A 374 -23.72 22.66 -1.76
N ASP A 375 -23.72 21.76 -0.79
CA ASP A 375 -22.58 21.18 -0.07
C ASP A 375 -22.19 19.78 -0.60
N ASN A 376 -22.64 19.42 -1.81
CA ASN A 376 -22.36 18.12 -2.40
C ASN A 376 -21.72 18.26 -3.80
N PRO A 377 -20.40 18.09 -3.90
CA PRO A 377 -19.65 18.26 -5.15
C PRO A 377 -19.73 17.03 -6.09
N ILE A 378 -20.31 15.91 -5.66
CA ILE A 378 -20.29 14.65 -6.41
C ILE A 378 -21.22 14.66 -7.64
N PRO A 379 -22.49 15.10 -7.57
CA PRO A 379 -23.44 14.99 -8.67
C PRO A 379 -22.99 15.65 -10.00
N PRO A 380 -22.36 16.84 -10.02
CA PRO A 380 -21.83 17.42 -11.25
C PRO A 380 -20.85 16.51 -11.98
N MET A 381 -19.92 15.88 -11.23
CA MET A 381 -18.94 14.96 -11.81
C MET A 381 -19.59 13.69 -12.35
N LEU A 382 -20.58 13.13 -11.64
CA LEU A 382 -21.33 11.97 -12.14
C LEU A 382 -22.05 12.31 -13.44
N ALA A 383 -22.79 13.42 -13.48
CA ALA A 383 -23.52 13.86 -14.65
C ALA A 383 -22.60 14.06 -15.85
N ARG A 384 -21.43 14.68 -15.66
CA ARG A 384 -20.48 14.88 -16.74
C ARG A 384 -19.90 13.56 -17.28
N HIS A 385 -19.64 12.58 -16.41
CA HIS A 385 -19.16 11.27 -16.86
C HIS A 385 -20.23 10.46 -17.61
N GLU A 386 -21.51 10.61 -17.24
CA GLU A 386 -22.63 10.06 -18.01
C GLU A 386 -22.72 10.69 -19.41
N GLU A 387 -22.61 12.02 -19.52
CA GLU A 387 -22.60 12.72 -20.81
C GLU A 387 -21.47 12.27 -21.73
N LEU A 388 -20.32 11.93 -21.14
CA LEU A 388 -19.13 11.43 -21.86
C LEU A 388 -19.23 9.93 -22.20
N GLY A 389 -20.33 9.27 -21.84
CA GLY A 389 -20.55 7.84 -22.11
C GLY A 389 -19.66 6.90 -21.29
N ARG A 390 -19.19 7.36 -20.11
CA ARG A 390 -18.32 6.60 -19.21
C ARG A 390 -18.83 6.64 -17.77
N PRO A 391 -20.02 6.05 -17.51
CA PRO A 391 -20.66 6.07 -16.20
C PRO A 391 -19.72 5.56 -15.10
N LEU A 392 -19.72 6.27 -13.97
CA LEU A 392 -18.84 5.94 -12.84
C LEU A 392 -19.44 4.82 -11.98
N THR A 393 -18.55 4.02 -11.42
CA THR A 393 -18.78 3.20 -10.23
C THR A 393 -17.74 3.61 -9.17
N GLY A 394 -17.79 3.01 -7.99
CA GLY A 394 -16.86 3.40 -6.94
C GLY A 394 -17.02 2.62 -5.65
N ARG A 395 -16.25 3.04 -4.64
CA ARG A 395 -16.38 2.56 -3.27
C ARG A 395 -16.02 3.64 -2.26
N TYR A 396 -16.54 3.46 -1.06
CA TYR A 396 -16.09 4.20 0.10
C TYR A 396 -14.63 3.84 0.43
N VAL A 397 -13.85 4.84 0.84
CA VAL A 397 -12.45 4.68 1.27
C VAL A 397 -12.40 4.73 2.79
N ALA A 398 -12.57 5.92 3.36
CA ALA A 398 -12.51 6.22 4.79
C ALA A 398 -12.87 7.69 5.03
N GLY A 399 -13.12 8.09 6.28
CA GLY A 399 -13.48 9.47 6.60
C GLY A 399 -14.66 9.95 5.75
N TYR A 400 -14.43 11.01 4.98
CA TYR A 400 -15.38 11.52 3.99
C TYR A 400 -14.92 11.28 2.55
N THR A 401 -14.02 10.32 2.33
CA THR A 401 -13.41 10.05 1.03
C THR A 401 -14.05 8.87 0.32
N GLY A 402 -14.36 9.07 -0.96
CA GLY A 402 -14.79 8.05 -1.91
C GLY A 402 -13.84 7.96 -3.11
N ALA A 403 -13.74 6.77 -3.68
CA ALA A 403 -13.00 6.50 -4.92
C ALA A 403 -13.98 6.12 -6.03
N PHE A 404 -13.75 6.64 -7.22
CA PHE A 404 -14.63 6.56 -8.38
C PHE A 404 -13.83 6.22 -9.62
N TRP A 405 -14.37 5.37 -10.48
CA TRP A 405 -13.73 5.02 -11.75
C TRP A 405 -14.79 4.60 -12.79
N PRO A 406 -14.51 4.75 -14.09
CA PRO A 406 -15.42 4.29 -15.14
C PRO A 406 -15.74 2.80 -15.04
N ARG A 407 -17.01 2.44 -15.17
CA ARG A 407 -17.51 1.07 -14.92
C ARG A 407 -16.89 0.01 -15.84
N GLU A 408 -16.64 0.35 -17.10
CA GLU A 408 -16.21 -0.62 -18.11
C GLU A 408 -14.69 -0.80 -18.17
N ASN A 409 -13.94 0.31 -18.13
CA ASN A 409 -12.51 0.33 -18.40
C ASN A 409 -11.67 1.00 -17.29
N GLY A 410 -12.31 1.58 -16.28
CA GLY A 410 -11.62 2.18 -15.14
C GLY A 410 -10.78 1.17 -14.37
N ILE A 411 -9.64 1.60 -13.84
CA ILE A 411 -8.86 0.80 -12.91
C ILE A 411 -9.42 1.02 -11.49
N PRO A 412 -9.87 -0.05 -10.80
CA PRO A 412 -10.51 0.09 -9.50
C PRO A 412 -9.50 0.45 -8.41
N ALA A 413 -9.99 1.11 -7.36
CA ALA A 413 -9.21 1.35 -6.14
C ALA A 413 -9.27 0.16 -5.17
N MET A 414 -8.17 -0.06 -4.44
CA MET A 414 -8.08 -1.14 -3.44
C MET A 414 -8.96 -0.83 -2.23
N ASP A 415 -9.45 -1.87 -1.55
CA ASP A 415 -10.09 -1.73 -0.25
C ASP A 415 -9.12 -1.08 0.75
N ALA A 416 -9.56 -0.01 1.41
CA ALA A 416 -8.69 0.80 2.24
C ALA A 416 -8.23 0.06 3.50
N GLU A 417 -9.07 -0.80 4.09
CA GLU A 417 -8.67 -1.59 5.27
C GLU A 417 -7.61 -2.63 4.90
N LEU A 418 -7.82 -3.36 3.79
CA LEU A 418 -6.82 -4.31 3.30
C LEU A 418 -5.50 -3.63 2.93
N LEU A 419 -5.54 -2.43 2.34
CA LEU A 419 -4.34 -1.66 2.03
C LEU A 419 -3.58 -1.29 3.31
N MET A 420 -4.29 -0.85 4.35
CA MET A 420 -3.69 -0.52 5.64
C MET A 420 -3.16 -1.76 6.39
N GLU A 421 -3.85 -2.90 6.29
CA GLU A 421 -3.34 -4.20 6.78
C GLU A 421 -2.01 -4.53 6.08
N MET A 422 -1.97 -4.49 4.76
CA MET A 422 -0.77 -4.78 3.96
C MET A 422 0.39 -3.81 4.27
N ALA A 423 0.15 -2.50 4.34
CA ALA A 423 1.19 -1.51 4.62
C ALA A 423 1.82 -1.67 6.02
N ARG A 424 1.07 -2.20 7.00
CA ARG A 424 1.62 -2.51 8.34
C ARG A 424 2.50 -3.76 8.35
N LEU A 425 2.22 -4.72 7.47
CA LEU A 425 3.00 -5.97 7.34
C LEU A 425 4.34 -5.75 6.64
N LEU A 426 4.46 -4.70 5.82
CA LEU A 426 5.69 -4.34 5.09
C LEU A 426 6.66 -3.45 5.89
N ARG A 427 6.49 -3.37 7.22
CA ARG A 427 7.30 -2.53 8.12
C ARG A 427 8.56 -3.22 8.64
#